data_AF-A0AAD5QV37-F1
#
_entry.id   AF-A0AAD5QV37-F1
#
_cell.length_a   1.000
_cell.length_b   1.000
_cell.length_c   1.000
_cell.angle_alpha   90.00
_cell.angle_beta   90.00
_cell.angle_gamma   90.00
#
_symmetry.space_group_name_H-M   'P 1'
#
loop_
_entity.id
_entity.type
_entity.pdbx_description
1 polymer ?
#
loop_
_entity_poly.entity_id
_entity_poly.type
_entity_poly.pdbx_seq_one_letter_code
_entity_poly.pdbx_strand_id
1 'polypeptide(L)'
;MTTNEGKVKIMRRPLITVMVFVVILVIAVVLISILSYHFKKSDKDNTLNPATFRLPFKQMPLHYNVTIKTYLPFYVPFPSNKNLTFDGQVAITIQILEPLWEINLYVKNITVDPLKCSVVTNGSALKIEQVLNHEKVLRLELVGFLMSRKLEKYEVITLTVTYTGLISNTLGGLYQAIYKQTDGVIKIAAVTQFEPINARRMVPCFDEPRYKANWTVTVIHPKGTRAISNGIEN
;
A
#
# COMPACT_ATOMS: atom_id res chain seq x y z
N MET A 1 -18.38 83.89 -50.66
CA MET A 1 -17.45 83.44 -51.72
C MET A 1 -16.34 82.64 -51.04
N THR A 2 -15.84 81.58 -51.68
CA THR A 2 -14.80 80.61 -51.24
C THR A 2 -15.30 79.24 -50.72
N THR A 3 -15.55 78.38 -51.72
CA THR A 3 -15.00 77.02 -51.90
C THR A 3 -14.84 76.08 -50.70
N ASN A 4 -15.65 75.02 -50.75
CA ASN A 4 -15.60 73.81 -49.94
C ASN A 4 -15.00 72.69 -50.82
N GLU A 5 -13.78 72.23 -50.52
CA GLU A 5 -13.21 71.05 -51.18
C GLU A 5 -12.70 70.04 -50.15
N GLY A 6 -13.35 68.87 -50.16
CA GLY A 6 -12.63 67.62 -50.39
C GLY A 6 -11.87 66.99 -49.22
N LYS A 7 -12.58 66.18 -48.43
CA LYS A 7 -12.01 65.17 -47.51
C LYS A 7 -11.03 64.23 -48.24
N VAL A 8 -9.80 64.13 -47.74
CA VAL A 8 -8.93 62.95 -47.95
C VAL A 8 -9.09 62.00 -46.77
N LYS A 9 -9.90 60.94 -46.93
CA LYS A 9 -10.04 59.86 -45.96
C LYS A 9 -8.92 58.84 -46.19
N ILE A 10 -7.80 58.97 -45.46
CA ILE A 10 -6.66 58.04 -45.57
C ILE A 10 -7.03 56.69 -44.94
N MET A 11 -7.33 55.72 -45.80
CA MET A 11 -7.58 54.32 -45.45
C MET A 11 -6.24 53.56 -45.38
N ARG A 12 -5.58 53.56 -44.21
CA ARG A 12 -4.35 52.77 -43.94
C ARG A 12 -4.41 52.12 -42.56
N ARG A 13 -5.32 51.15 -42.36
CA ARG A 13 -5.39 50.30 -41.15
C ARG A 13 -5.63 48.78 -41.36
N PRO A 14 -5.90 48.21 -42.56
CA PRO A 14 -6.17 46.77 -42.65
C PRO A 14 -4.89 45.91 -42.61
N LEU A 15 -3.78 46.36 -43.20
CA LEU A 15 -2.56 45.54 -43.36
C LEU A 15 -1.87 45.21 -42.02
N ILE A 16 -1.80 46.19 -41.11
CA ILE A 16 -1.22 46.01 -39.77
C ILE A 16 -2.09 45.06 -38.93
N THR A 17 -3.41 45.19 -39.03
CA THR A 17 -4.36 44.32 -38.34
C THR A 17 -4.24 42.87 -38.82
N VAL A 18 -4.10 42.66 -40.13
CA VAL A 18 -3.87 41.32 -40.71
C VAL A 18 -2.52 40.75 -40.26
N MET A 19 -1.43 41.53 -40.25
CA MET A 19 -0.14 41.07 -39.72
C MET A 19 -0.20 40.68 -38.25
N VAL A 20 -0.88 41.47 -37.41
CA VAL A 20 -1.03 41.17 -35.97
C VAL A 20 -1.80 39.86 -35.77
N PHE A 21 -2.87 39.62 -36.53
CA PHE A 21 -3.61 38.35 -36.48
C PHE A 21 -2.76 37.15 -36.89
N VAL A 22 -1.94 37.29 -37.95
CA VAL A 22 -1.04 36.22 -38.39
C VAL A 22 0.01 35.90 -37.33
N VAL A 23 0.60 36.91 -36.69
CA VAL A 23 1.58 36.72 -35.61
C VAL A 23 0.95 36.02 -34.40
N ILE A 24 -0.27 36.42 -34.01
CA ILE A 24 -1.00 35.76 -32.91
C ILE A 24 -1.27 34.29 -33.24
N LEU A 25 -1.68 33.99 -34.48
CA LEU A 25 -1.95 32.62 -34.92
C LEU A 25 -0.68 31.74 -34.85
N VAL A 26 0.46 32.27 -35.31
CA VAL A 26 1.74 31.56 -35.25
C VAL A 26 2.14 31.28 -33.80
N ILE A 27 2.01 32.26 -32.90
CA ILE A 27 2.30 32.08 -31.47
C ILE A 27 1.39 31.01 -30.86
N ALA A 28 0.09 31.01 -31.18
CA ALA A 28 -0.85 30.01 -30.70
C ALA A 28 -0.48 28.59 -31.17
N VAL A 29 -0.10 28.42 -32.44
CA VAL A 29 0.33 27.11 -32.97
C VAL A 29 1.60 26.62 -32.30
N VAL A 30 2.58 27.50 -32.05
CA VAL A 30 3.81 27.16 -31.34
C VAL A 30 3.50 26.76 -29.90
N LEU A 31 2.65 27.50 -29.19
CA LEU A 31 2.23 27.18 -27.82
C LEU A 31 1.50 25.84 -27.75
N ILE A 32 0.58 25.56 -28.68
CA ILE A 32 -0.12 24.28 -28.77
C ILE A 32 0.87 23.14 -29.03
N SER A 33 1.87 23.36 -29.88
CA SER A 33 2.91 22.37 -30.18
C SER A 33 3.79 22.09 -28.96
N ILE A 34 4.17 23.12 -28.21
CA ILE A 34 4.93 23.00 -26.94
C ILE A 34 4.10 22.29 -25.88
N LEU A 35 2.82 22.64 -25.72
CA LEU A 35 1.91 21.95 -24.80
C LEU A 35 1.75 20.48 -25.16
N SER A 36 1.54 20.19 -26.44
CA SER A 36 1.38 18.82 -26.95
C SER A 36 2.66 18.01 -26.76
N TYR A 37 3.82 18.62 -26.93
CA TYR A 37 5.12 18.01 -26.67
C TYR A 37 5.31 17.68 -25.19
N HIS A 38 5.01 18.63 -24.30
CA HIS A 38 5.08 18.40 -22.85
C HIS A 38 4.07 17.34 -22.37
N PHE A 39 2.85 17.35 -22.92
CA PHE A 39 1.84 16.34 -22.61
C PHE A 39 2.29 14.94 -23.03
N LYS A 40 2.84 14.80 -24.25
CA LYS A 40 3.36 13.53 -24.77
C LYS A 40 4.61 13.04 -24.02
N LYS A 41 5.46 13.96 -23.54
CA LYS A 41 6.62 13.64 -22.70
C LYS A 41 6.19 13.16 -21.31
N SER A 42 5.17 13.80 -20.71
CA SER A 42 4.59 13.39 -19.42
C SER A 42 4.02 11.97 -19.47
N ASP A 43 3.42 11.54 -20.59
CA ASP A 43 2.91 10.18 -20.75
C ASP A 43 4.02 9.13 -20.92
N LYS A 44 5.12 9.49 -21.61
CA LYS A 44 6.26 8.58 -21.81
C LYS A 44 7.07 8.36 -20.53
N ASP A 45 7.27 9.40 -19.72
CA ASP A 45 8.00 9.29 -18.44
C ASP A 45 7.17 8.60 -17.34
N ASN A 46 5.84 8.47 -17.49
CA ASN A 46 4.95 7.84 -16.49
C ASN A 46 4.65 6.36 -16.72
N THR A 47 5.30 5.68 -17.65
CA THR A 47 5.21 4.22 -17.75
C THR A 47 6.05 3.57 -16.65
N LEU A 48 5.56 3.60 -15.41
CA LEU A 48 6.15 2.86 -14.29
C LEU A 48 6.28 1.39 -14.69
N ASN A 49 7.52 0.90 -14.76
CA ASN A 49 7.80 -0.51 -15.05
C ASN A 49 7.14 -1.37 -13.96
N PRO A 50 6.25 -2.33 -14.29
CA PRO A 50 5.62 -3.20 -13.30
C PRO A 50 6.61 -3.92 -12.36
N ALA A 51 7.85 -4.12 -12.79
CA ALA A 51 8.93 -4.68 -11.99
C ALA A 51 9.31 -3.81 -10.77
N THR A 52 9.08 -2.50 -10.79
CA THR A 52 9.38 -1.61 -9.64
C THR A 52 8.43 -1.83 -8.45
N PHE A 53 7.28 -2.47 -8.66
CA PHE A 53 6.30 -2.76 -7.61
C PHE A 53 6.46 -4.16 -6.98
N ARG A 54 7.33 -5.01 -7.54
CA ARG A 54 7.58 -6.37 -7.04
C ARG A 54 8.72 -6.39 -6.04
N LEU A 55 8.59 -7.24 -5.03
CA LEU A 55 9.72 -7.50 -4.14
C LEU A 55 10.85 -8.18 -4.93
N PRO A 56 12.11 -7.75 -4.76
CA PRO A 56 13.24 -8.49 -5.28
C PRO A 56 13.22 -9.93 -4.75
N PHE A 57 13.49 -10.90 -5.63
CA PHE A 57 13.49 -12.32 -5.26
C PHE A 57 14.81 -12.72 -4.57
N LYS A 58 15.12 -12.06 -3.45
CA LYS A 58 16.37 -12.23 -2.68
C LYS A 58 16.17 -12.96 -1.36
N GLN A 59 14.92 -13.28 -1.05
CA GLN A 59 14.48 -13.81 0.24
C GLN A 59 13.22 -14.64 0.02
N MET A 60 13.03 -15.66 0.84
CA MET A 60 11.89 -16.57 0.75
C MET A 60 11.32 -16.83 2.15
N PRO A 61 10.01 -16.60 2.40
CA PRO A 61 9.40 -17.06 3.64
C PRO A 61 9.29 -18.59 3.63
N LEU A 62 9.62 -19.21 4.75
CA LEU A 62 9.47 -20.66 4.96
C LEU A 62 8.26 -20.97 5.84
N HIS A 63 8.05 -20.18 6.89
CA HIS A 63 6.98 -20.39 7.85
C HIS A 63 6.51 -19.05 8.44
N TYR A 64 5.21 -18.95 8.67
CA TYR A 64 4.56 -17.87 9.38
C TYR A 64 3.93 -18.42 10.66
N ASN A 65 4.24 -17.83 11.80
CA ASN A 65 3.50 -18.01 13.04
C ASN A 65 2.74 -16.72 13.35
N VAL A 66 1.43 -16.73 13.14
CA VAL A 66 0.55 -15.57 13.22
C VAL A 66 -0.38 -15.70 14.42
N THR A 67 -0.46 -14.65 15.23
CA THR A 67 -1.51 -14.47 16.23
C THR A 67 -2.33 -13.23 15.89
N ILE A 68 -3.65 -13.39 15.76
CA ILE A 68 -4.60 -12.29 15.54
C ILE A 68 -5.59 -12.25 16.70
N LYS A 69 -5.75 -11.09 17.32
CA LYS A 69 -6.79 -10.83 18.32
C LYS A 69 -7.81 -9.85 17.77
N THR A 70 -9.08 -10.26 17.67
CA THR A 70 -10.14 -9.42 17.13
C THR A 70 -10.96 -8.74 18.23
N TYR A 71 -11.41 -7.51 17.96
CA TYR A 71 -12.28 -6.74 18.85
C TYR A 71 -13.61 -6.47 18.17
N LEU A 72 -14.56 -7.40 18.37
CA LEU A 72 -15.90 -7.36 17.77
C LEU A 72 -16.94 -6.84 18.77
N PRO A 73 -17.76 -5.83 18.41
CA PRO A 73 -18.83 -5.34 19.28
C PRO A 73 -19.90 -6.41 19.51
N PHE A 74 -20.73 -6.22 20.53
CA PHE A 74 -21.90 -7.07 20.88
C PHE A 74 -21.59 -8.46 21.47
N TYR A 75 -20.34 -8.74 21.86
CA TYR A 75 -19.95 -10.02 22.48
C TYR A 75 -19.41 -9.88 23.89
N VAL A 76 -18.31 -9.14 24.07
CA VAL A 76 -17.66 -8.92 25.37
C VAL A 76 -17.21 -7.47 25.48
N PRO A 77 -17.07 -6.90 26.70
CA PRO A 77 -16.51 -5.56 26.88
C PRO A 77 -15.04 -5.46 26.45
N PHE A 78 -14.67 -4.33 25.83
CA PHE A 78 -13.29 -3.95 25.51
C PHE A 78 -13.20 -2.41 25.40
N PRO A 79 -11.99 -1.82 25.43
CA PRO A 79 -11.82 -0.37 25.30
C PRO A 79 -12.45 0.19 24.02
N SER A 80 -13.17 1.31 24.11
CA SER A 80 -13.94 1.86 22.97
C SER A 80 -13.08 2.16 21.73
N ASN A 81 -11.82 2.53 21.92
CA ASN A 81 -10.85 2.76 20.85
C ASN A 81 -10.42 1.49 20.08
N LYS A 82 -10.81 0.29 20.55
CA LYS A 82 -10.57 -0.99 19.88
C LYS A 82 -11.74 -1.47 19.03
N ASN A 83 -12.86 -0.75 18.99
CA ASN A 83 -14.03 -1.18 18.22
C ASN A 83 -13.69 -1.44 16.75
N LEU A 84 -13.99 -2.65 16.25
CA LEU A 84 -13.69 -3.09 14.90
C LEU A 84 -12.21 -2.96 14.53
N THR A 85 -11.33 -3.29 15.47
CA THR A 85 -9.88 -3.38 15.25
C THR A 85 -9.38 -4.79 15.52
N PHE A 86 -8.11 -5.03 15.19
CA PHE A 86 -7.41 -6.23 15.61
C PHE A 86 -5.97 -5.89 16.02
N ASP A 87 -5.45 -6.67 16.97
CA ASP A 87 -4.03 -6.71 17.30
C ASP A 87 -3.40 -7.93 16.62
N GLY A 88 -2.22 -7.76 16.05
CA GLY A 88 -1.51 -8.79 15.32
C GLY A 88 -0.06 -8.94 15.79
N GLN A 89 0.42 -10.18 15.78
CA GLN A 89 1.84 -10.49 15.82
C GLN A 89 2.12 -11.57 14.78
N VAL A 90 3.18 -11.39 14.01
CA VAL A 90 3.66 -12.42 13.08
C VAL A 90 5.15 -12.64 13.27
N ALA A 91 5.55 -13.89 13.44
CA ALA A 91 6.94 -14.32 13.32
C ALA A 91 7.11 -15.04 11.99
N ILE A 92 8.02 -14.54 11.14
CA ILE A 92 8.28 -15.08 9.81
C ILE A 92 9.67 -15.67 9.80
N THR A 93 9.77 -16.98 9.54
CA THR A 93 11.04 -17.63 9.22
C THR A 93 11.37 -17.36 7.77
N ILE A 94 12.52 -16.75 7.49
CA ILE A 94 12.92 -16.27 6.16
C ILE A 94 14.29 -16.84 5.82
N GLN A 95 14.42 -17.46 4.65
CA GLN A 95 15.70 -17.83 4.07
C GLN A 95 16.21 -16.73 3.14
N ILE A 96 17.47 -16.37 3.30
CA ILE A 96 18.16 -15.39 2.48
C ILE A 96 18.77 -16.06 1.25
N LEU A 97 18.39 -15.61 0.04
CA LEU A 97 18.82 -16.18 -1.25
C LEU A 97 19.94 -15.37 -1.90
N GLU A 98 20.00 -14.07 -1.62
CA GLU A 98 21.07 -13.17 -2.02
C GLU A 98 21.36 -12.20 -0.88
N PRO A 99 22.61 -11.74 -0.68
CA PRO A 99 22.91 -10.83 0.42
C PRO A 99 22.12 -9.51 0.38
N LEU A 100 21.55 -9.09 1.51
CA LEU A 100 20.77 -7.86 1.64
C LEU A 100 20.85 -7.23 3.04
N TRP A 101 20.50 -5.95 3.13
CA TRP A 101 20.43 -5.21 4.40
C TRP A 101 19.00 -5.06 4.93
N GLU A 102 18.00 -5.15 4.06
CA GLU A 102 16.63 -4.73 4.37
C GLU A 102 15.59 -5.76 3.94
N ILE A 103 14.88 -6.32 4.92
CA ILE A 103 13.71 -7.17 4.66
C ILE A 103 12.51 -6.28 4.39
N ASN A 104 11.90 -6.41 3.21
CA ASN A 104 10.66 -5.72 2.87
C ASN A 104 9.45 -6.65 2.92
N LEU A 105 8.37 -6.21 3.56
CA LEU A 105 7.07 -6.91 3.63
C LEU A 105 5.97 -6.02 3.07
N TYR A 106 4.98 -6.61 2.40
CA TYR A 106 3.77 -5.89 2.00
C TYR A 106 2.88 -5.57 3.18
N VAL A 107 2.39 -4.32 3.23
CA VAL A 107 1.49 -3.79 4.27
C VAL A 107 0.50 -2.81 3.68
N LYS A 108 -0.75 -2.82 4.16
CA LYS A 108 -1.75 -1.81 3.80
C LYS A 108 -2.75 -1.61 4.92
N ASN A 109 -3.01 -0.37 5.33
CA ASN A 109 -3.97 -0.05 6.40
C ASN A 109 -3.71 -0.79 7.73
N ILE A 110 -2.45 -1.11 8.01
CA ILE A 110 -1.99 -1.66 9.29
C ILE A 110 -0.89 -0.77 9.86
N THR A 111 -0.79 -0.72 11.18
CA THR A 111 0.21 0.09 11.89
C THR A 111 1.17 -0.84 12.61
N VAL A 112 2.40 -0.92 12.11
CA VAL A 112 3.51 -1.64 12.76
C VAL A 112 3.97 -0.86 13.99
N ASP A 113 4.24 -1.55 15.09
CA ASP A 113 4.90 -1.02 16.28
C ASP A 113 6.41 -1.31 16.19
N PRO A 114 7.25 -0.32 15.80
CA PRO A 114 8.68 -0.55 15.57
C PRO A 114 9.42 -1.01 16.82
N LEU A 115 8.93 -0.64 18.01
CA LEU A 115 9.56 -0.96 19.29
C LEU A 115 9.31 -2.41 19.71
N LYS A 116 8.34 -3.08 19.06
CA LYS A 116 7.97 -4.48 19.31
C LYS A 116 8.26 -5.38 18.10
N CYS A 117 9.23 -4.96 17.29
CA CYS A 117 9.79 -5.77 16.22
C CYS A 117 11.15 -6.32 16.65
N SER A 118 11.47 -7.54 16.25
CA SER A 118 12.77 -8.15 16.54
C SER A 118 13.19 -9.09 15.44
N VAL A 119 14.50 -9.29 15.30
CA VAL A 119 15.07 -10.29 14.39
C VAL A 119 15.98 -11.20 15.18
N VAL A 120 15.88 -12.51 14.93
CA VAL A 120 16.77 -13.52 15.47
C VAL A 120 17.43 -14.25 14.32
N THR A 121 18.75 -14.43 14.38
CA THR A 121 19.57 -15.21 13.44
C THR A 121 20.49 -16.13 14.23
N ASN A 122 20.55 -17.42 13.86
CA ASN A 122 21.37 -18.43 14.55
C ASN A 122 21.22 -18.42 16.09
N GLY A 123 19.98 -18.26 16.57
CA GLY A 123 19.66 -18.19 18.01
C GLY A 123 20.06 -16.90 18.72
N SER A 124 20.63 -15.92 18.01
CA SER A 124 21.07 -14.63 18.56
C SER A 124 20.21 -13.49 18.02
N ALA A 125 19.92 -12.50 18.88
CA ALA A 125 19.22 -11.29 18.45
C ALA A 125 20.08 -10.48 17.47
N LEU A 126 19.47 -10.06 16.36
CA LEU A 126 20.03 -9.11 15.41
C LEU A 126 19.28 -7.78 15.54
N LYS A 127 20.03 -6.70 15.73
CA LYS A 127 19.44 -5.37 15.87
C LYS A 127 18.84 -4.89 14.54
N ILE A 128 17.60 -4.42 14.60
CA ILE A 128 16.94 -3.61 13.58
C ILE A 128 17.37 -2.17 13.80
N GLU A 129 18.09 -1.57 12.85
CA GLU A 129 18.52 -0.17 12.92
C GLU A 129 17.35 0.79 12.66
N GLN A 130 16.49 0.43 11.70
CA GLN A 130 15.38 1.27 11.31
C GLN A 130 14.21 0.46 10.76
N VAL A 131 12.98 0.91 11.06
CA VAL A 131 11.76 0.48 10.39
C VAL A 131 11.31 1.59 9.44
N LEU A 132 11.31 1.30 8.15
CA LEU A 132 11.03 2.23 7.06
C LEU A 132 9.59 2.06 6.58
N ASN A 133 8.77 3.10 6.69
CA ASN A 133 7.42 3.08 6.10
C ASN A 133 7.47 3.62 4.66
N HIS A 134 7.53 2.71 3.69
CA HIS A 134 7.62 3.03 2.27
C HIS A 134 6.26 3.42 1.66
N GLU A 135 5.15 3.23 2.37
CA GLU A 135 3.79 3.65 1.94
C GLU A 135 3.75 5.16 1.71
N LYS A 136 4.31 5.93 2.64
CA LYS A 136 4.29 7.39 2.58
C LYS A 136 5.37 7.96 1.65
N VAL A 137 6.50 7.28 1.52
CA VAL A 137 7.70 7.82 0.84
C VAL A 137 7.72 7.45 -0.64
N LEU A 138 7.43 6.18 -0.97
CA LEU A 138 7.57 5.63 -2.32
C LEU A 138 6.23 5.28 -2.97
N ARG A 139 5.11 5.51 -2.26
CA ARG A 139 3.76 5.05 -2.65
C ARG A 139 3.71 3.52 -2.88
N LEU A 140 4.60 2.79 -2.20
CA LEU A 140 4.65 1.34 -2.20
C LEU A 140 4.02 0.83 -0.93
N GLU A 141 3.13 -0.16 -1.03
CA GLU A 141 2.49 -0.82 0.11
C GLU A 141 3.49 -1.72 0.85
N LEU A 142 4.59 -1.16 1.34
CA LEU A 142 5.73 -1.86 1.91
C LEU A 142 6.17 -1.25 3.25
N VAL A 143 6.64 -2.12 4.13
CA VAL A 143 7.45 -1.76 5.30
C VAL A 143 8.80 -2.45 5.18
N GLY A 144 9.87 -1.68 5.37
CA GLY A 144 11.25 -2.14 5.35
C GLY A 144 11.81 -2.27 6.76
N PHE A 145 12.57 -3.34 7.01
CA PHE A 145 13.32 -3.54 8.24
C PHE A 145 14.80 -3.55 7.91
N LEU A 146 15.52 -2.50 8.27
CA LEU A 146 16.96 -2.34 8.03
C LEU A 146 17.75 -2.97 9.17
N MET A 147 18.61 -3.93 8.85
CA MET A 147 19.45 -4.64 9.82
C MET A 147 20.75 -3.89 10.12
N SER A 148 21.30 -4.12 11.31
CA SER A 148 22.61 -3.61 11.75
C SER A 148 23.81 -4.19 11.00
N ARG A 149 23.63 -5.35 10.35
CA ARG A 149 24.60 -5.91 9.41
C ARG A 149 23.90 -6.47 8.19
N LYS A 150 24.68 -6.66 7.13
CA LYS A 150 24.25 -7.42 5.96
C LYS A 150 23.90 -8.85 6.37
N LEU A 151 22.76 -9.32 5.88
CA LEU A 151 22.36 -10.71 5.91
C LEU A 151 22.99 -11.42 4.73
N GLU A 152 23.68 -12.53 4.98
CA GLU A 152 24.39 -13.29 3.97
C GLU A 152 23.53 -14.40 3.36
N LYS A 153 23.95 -14.87 2.19
CA LYS A 153 23.28 -15.95 1.48
C LYS A 153 23.19 -17.20 2.36
N TYR A 154 22.05 -17.87 2.32
CA TYR A 154 21.69 -19.07 3.10
C TYR A 154 21.47 -18.86 4.59
N GLU A 155 21.62 -17.65 5.13
CA GLU A 155 21.15 -17.36 6.47
C GLU A 155 19.63 -17.60 6.57
N VAL A 156 19.21 -18.11 7.73
CA VAL A 156 17.81 -18.22 8.11
C VAL A 156 17.58 -17.33 9.30
N ILE A 157 16.64 -16.41 9.16
CA ILE A 157 16.26 -15.47 10.21
C ILE A 157 14.81 -15.66 10.62
N THR A 158 14.46 -15.24 11.82
CA THR A 158 13.07 -15.04 12.24
C THR A 158 12.83 -13.56 12.49
N LEU A 159 11.97 -12.95 11.67
CA LEU A 159 11.50 -11.59 11.85
C LEU A 159 10.15 -11.61 12.57
N THR A 160 10.10 -11.04 13.78
CA THR A 160 8.86 -10.86 14.54
C THR A 160 8.37 -9.43 14.39
N VAL A 161 7.12 -9.25 13.98
CA VAL A 161 6.47 -7.96 13.76
C VAL A 161 5.20 -7.90 14.60
N THR A 162 5.09 -6.87 15.45
CA THR A 162 3.86 -6.57 16.20
C THR A 162 3.17 -5.37 15.58
N TYR A 163 1.86 -5.43 15.42
CA TYR A 163 1.10 -4.43 14.67
C TYR A 163 -0.38 -4.40 15.06
N THR A 164 -1.09 -3.38 14.62
CA THR A 164 -2.55 -3.26 14.76
C THR A 164 -3.19 -2.97 13.41
N GLY A 165 -4.46 -3.31 13.23
CA GLY A 165 -5.20 -2.97 12.02
C GLY A 165 -6.68 -2.80 12.26
N LEU A 166 -7.39 -2.41 11.21
CA LEU A 166 -8.84 -2.24 11.23
C LEU A 166 -9.52 -3.47 10.62
N ILE A 167 -10.64 -3.87 11.21
CA ILE A 167 -11.59 -4.78 10.57
C ILE A 167 -12.36 -3.93 9.55
N SER A 168 -12.05 -4.14 8.28
CA SER A 168 -12.53 -3.33 7.16
C SER A 168 -14.06 -3.39 7.02
N ASN A 169 -14.66 -2.31 6.52
CA ASN A 169 -16.05 -2.28 6.04
C ASN A 169 -16.17 -2.57 4.53
N THR A 170 -15.06 -2.92 3.88
CA THR A 170 -14.99 -3.30 2.46
C THR A 170 -14.60 -4.76 2.31
N LEU A 171 -14.99 -5.40 1.21
CA LEU A 171 -14.80 -6.84 0.94
C LEU A 171 -13.34 -7.19 0.57
N GLY A 172 -12.40 -6.95 1.48
CA GLY A 172 -10.98 -7.25 1.27
C GLY A 172 -10.16 -7.15 2.55
N GLY A 173 -9.23 -8.09 2.72
CA GLY A 173 -8.45 -8.25 3.95
C GLY A 173 -9.29 -8.95 5.00
N LEU A 174 -9.09 -8.57 6.27
CA LEU A 174 -10.01 -8.90 7.35
C LEU A 174 -11.13 -7.85 7.38
N TYR A 175 -12.38 -8.27 7.20
CA TYR A 175 -13.53 -7.38 7.09
C TYR A 175 -14.73 -7.87 7.91
N GLN A 176 -15.64 -6.94 8.20
CA GLN A 176 -16.85 -7.24 8.93
C GLN A 176 -17.94 -7.79 8.01
N ALA A 177 -18.58 -8.88 8.44
CA ALA A 177 -19.83 -9.38 7.87
C ALA A 177 -20.95 -9.19 8.90
N ILE A 178 -21.97 -8.43 8.52
CA ILE A 178 -23.14 -8.16 9.36
C ILE A 178 -24.25 -9.13 8.96
N TYR A 179 -24.83 -9.82 9.94
CA TYR A 179 -25.92 -10.76 9.70
C TYR A 179 -26.98 -10.66 10.80
N LYS A 180 -28.20 -11.11 10.48
CA LYS A 180 -29.33 -11.16 11.41
C LYS A 180 -29.54 -12.59 11.86
N GLN A 181 -29.58 -12.82 13.16
CA GLN A 181 -29.91 -14.12 13.75
C GLN A 181 -31.41 -14.41 13.66
N THR A 182 -31.82 -15.64 13.93
CA THR A 182 -33.22 -16.09 13.86
C THR A 182 -34.13 -15.37 14.85
N ASP A 183 -33.60 -14.92 15.98
CA ASP A 183 -34.28 -14.09 16.99
C ASP A 183 -34.36 -12.59 16.59
N GLY A 184 -33.79 -12.23 15.45
CA GLY A 184 -33.76 -10.89 14.92
C GLY A 184 -32.59 -10.01 15.38
N VAL A 185 -31.71 -10.52 16.23
CA VAL A 185 -30.53 -9.79 16.72
C VAL A 185 -29.50 -9.63 15.60
N ILE A 186 -28.98 -8.41 15.42
CA ILE A 186 -27.88 -8.14 14.50
C ILE A 186 -26.56 -8.56 15.14
N LYS A 187 -25.76 -9.33 14.42
CA LYS A 187 -24.43 -9.80 14.81
C LYS A 187 -23.40 -9.44 13.75
N ILE A 188 -22.14 -9.44 14.17
CA ILE A 188 -20.99 -9.17 13.32
C ILE A 188 -20.02 -10.35 13.40
N ALA A 189 -19.54 -10.82 12.25
CA ALA A 189 -18.41 -11.74 12.13
C ALA A 189 -17.21 -11.02 11.49
N ALA A 190 -16.00 -11.45 11.84
CA ALA A 190 -14.79 -11.07 11.10
C ALA A 190 -14.47 -12.18 10.09
N VAL A 191 -14.32 -11.83 8.82
CA VAL A 191 -14.09 -12.76 7.72
C VAL A 191 -12.97 -12.25 6.83
N THR A 192 -12.31 -13.16 6.11
CA THR A 192 -11.14 -12.82 5.29
C THR A 192 -11.41 -13.02 3.80
N GLN A 193 -11.01 -12.05 2.99
CA GLN A 193 -10.89 -12.19 1.52
C GLN A 193 -9.54 -11.62 1.08
N PHE A 194 -8.60 -12.49 0.70
CA PHE A 194 -7.23 -12.06 0.40
C PHE A 194 -6.93 -11.91 -1.07
N GLU A 195 -7.65 -12.59 -1.97
CA GLU A 195 -7.37 -12.44 -3.40
C GLU A 195 -7.71 -11.01 -3.89
N PRO A 196 -6.88 -10.41 -4.76
CA PRO A 196 -5.56 -10.90 -5.19
C PRO A 196 -4.39 -10.45 -4.31
N ILE A 197 -4.52 -9.33 -3.58
CA ILE A 197 -3.41 -8.65 -2.87
C ILE A 197 -3.84 -8.06 -1.53
N ASN A 198 -4.79 -8.71 -0.85
CA ASN A 198 -5.39 -8.19 0.37
C ASN A 198 -4.91 -8.91 1.64
N ALA A 199 -4.03 -9.92 1.54
CA ALA A 199 -3.43 -10.52 2.74
C ALA A 199 -2.62 -9.48 3.53
N ARG A 200 -1.92 -8.58 2.82
CA ARG A 200 -1.19 -7.42 3.38
C ARG A 200 -2.02 -6.45 4.22
N ARG A 201 -3.35 -6.56 4.18
CA ARG A 201 -4.29 -5.77 5.01
C ARG A 201 -4.55 -6.39 6.37
N MET A 202 -4.18 -7.66 6.57
CA MET A 202 -4.32 -8.37 7.83
C MET A 202 -2.96 -8.78 8.42
N VAL A 203 -1.96 -9.07 7.59
CA VAL A 203 -0.64 -9.53 8.04
C VAL A 203 0.44 -8.85 7.20
N PRO A 204 1.48 -8.21 7.81
CA PRO A 204 2.70 -7.86 7.10
C PRO A 204 3.33 -9.12 6.51
N CYS A 205 3.34 -9.26 5.18
CA CYS A 205 3.76 -10.52 4.57
C CYS A 205 4.32 -10.37 3.15
N PHE A 206 4.90 -11.45 2.64
CA PHE A 206 5.28 -11.61 1.24
C PHE A 206 4.04 -11.89 0.37
N ASP A 207 3.20 -10.88 0.15
CA ASP A 207 1.92 -10.97 -0.55
C ASP A 207 2.06 -11.01 -2.10
N GLU A 208 2.83 -11.98 -2.59
CA GLU A 208 2.86 -12.41 -4.00
C GLU A 208 2.72 -13.94 -4.08
N PRO A 209 1.95 -14.50 -5.03
CA PRO A 209 1.65 -15.95 -5.08
C PRO A 209 2.88 -16.89 -5.15
N ARG A 210 4.04 -16.39 -5.60
CA ARG A 210 5.29 -17.17 -5.66
C ARG A 210 5.92 -17.44 -4.30
N TYR A 211 5.59 -16.66 -3.27
CA TYR A 211 6.14 -16.79 -1.92
C TYR A 211 5.29 -17.75 -1.07
N LYS A 212 5.33 -19.04 -1.43
CA LYS A 212 4.64 -20.09 -0.66
C LYS A 212 5.35 -20.36 0.65
N ALA A 213 4.58 -20.58 1.72
CA ALA A 213 5.09 -20.90 3.05
C ALA A 213 4.02 -21.65 3.85
N ASN A 214 4.43 -22.29 4.95
CA ASN A 214 3.51 -22.88 5.92
C ASN A 214 3.00 -21.81 6.90
N TRP A 215 1.76 -21.94 7.36
CA TRP A 215 1.14 -20.98 8.28
C TRP A 215 0.61 -21.69 9.53
N THR A 216 1.09 -21.28 10.69
CA THR A 216 0.49 -21.57 11.99
C THR A 216 -0.30 -20.34 12.41
N VAL A 217 -1.60 -20.52 12.67
CA VAL A 217 -2.52 -19.40 12.93
C VAL A 217 -3.16 -19.60 14.30
N THR A 218 -3.01 -18.60 15.16
CA THR A 218 -3.70 -18.48 16.44
C THR A 218 -4.71 -17.33 16.35
N VAL A 219 -5.96 -17.60 16.70
CA VAL A 219 -7.02 -16.57 16.71
C VAL A 219 -7.54 -16.39 18.12
N ILE A 220 -7.37 -15.19 18.67
CA ILE A 220 -7.96 -14.78 19.94
C ILE A 220 -9.26 -14.03 19.61
N HIS A 221 -10.39 -14.68 19.87
CA HIS A 221 -11.72 -14.19 19.52
C HIS A 221 -12.60 -14.06 20.77
N PRO A 222 -13.67 -13.23 20.75
CA PRO A 222 -14.51 -13.03 21.92
C PRO A 222 -15.32 -14.29 22.26
N LYS A 223 -15.57 -14.52 23.56
CA LYS A 223 -16.46 -15.60 24.02
C LYS A 223 -17.84 -15.48 23.36
N GLY A 224 -18.45 -16.62 23.03
CA GLY A 224 -19.72 -16.67 22.28
C GLY A 224 -19.54 -16.60 20.76
N THR A 225 -18.30 -16.68 20.26
CA THR A 225 -17.98 -16.86 18.84
C THR A 225 -17.14 -18.12 18.64
N ARG A 226 -16.94 -18.51 17.38
CA ARG A 226 -16.06 -19.61 16.98
C ARG A 226 -15.06 -19.11 15.95
N ALA A 227 -13.79 -19.49 16.10
CA ALA A 227 -12.76 -19.27 15.08
C ALA A 227 -12.65 -20.48 14.15
N ILE A 228 -12.41 -20.23 12.87
CA ILE A 228 -12.22 -21.26 11.84
C ILE A 228 -11.08 -20.79 10.93
N SER A 229 -10.19 -21.70 10.54
CA SER A 229 -9.10 -21.45 9.60
C SER A 229 -8.89 -22.67 8.69
N ASN A 230 -7.84 -22.64 7.86
CA ASN A 230 -7.54 -23.71 6.90
C ASN A 230 -7.04 -25.01 7.58
N GLY A 231 -6.26 -24.87 8.65
CA GLY A 231 -5.71 -26.01 9.39
C GLY A 231 -6.68 -26.60 10.41
N ILE A 232 -6.43 -27.83 10.85
CA ILE A 232 -7.14 -28.46 11.96
C ILE A 232 -6.76 -27.74 13.26
N GLU A 233 -7.76 -27.47 14.11
CA GLU A 233 -7.55 -26.95 15.46
C GLU A 233 -6.89 -28.04 16.32
N ASN A 234 -5.74 -27.69 16.93
CA ASN A 234 -4.94 -28.59 17.78
C ASN A 234 -5.09 -28.23 19.25
#